data_AF-A0A961S804-F1
#
_entry.id   AF-A0A961S804-F1
#
_cell.length_a   1.000
_cell.length_b   1.000
_cell.length_c   1.000
_cell.angle_alpha   90.00
_cell.angle_beta   90.00
_cell.angle_gamma   90.00
#
_symmetry.space_group_name_H-M   'P 1'
#
loop_
_entity.id
_entity.type
_entity.pdbx_description
1 polymer ?
#
loop_
_entity_poly.entity_id
_entity_poly.type
_entity_poly.pdbx_seq_one_letter_code
_entity_poly.pdbx_strand_id
1 'polypeptide(L)' 'MAGKSKEQGGDENVPFMQQLLDNPFILLFLGVASPTLLYIVWGVIEVAQIPIAQ' A
#
# COMPACT_ATOMS: atom_id res chain seq x y z
N MET A 1 33.29 34.28 22.44
CA MET A 1 33.50 33.00 21.73
C MET A 1 33.12 31.87 22.66
N ALA A 2 32.01 31.17 22.39
CA ALA A 2 31.78 29.77 22.78
C ALA A 2 30.37 29.36 22.32
N GLY A 3 30.19 29.28 20.99
CA GLY A 3 29.11 28.49 20.40
C GLY A 3 29.53 27.02 20.44
N LYS A 4 28.91 26.25 21.33
CA LYS A 4 28.98 24.77 21.41
C LYS A 4 27.75 24.37 22.24
N SER A 5 26.93 23.38 21.93
CA SER A 5 27.15 22.19 21.12
C SER A 5 25.79 21.55 20.81
N LYS A 6 25.76 20.81 19.70
CA LYS A 6 24.86 19.70 19.38
C LYS A 6 23.44 20.06 18.95
N GLU A 7 23.30 20.21 17.64
CA GLU A 7 22.17 19.60 16.92
C GLU A 7 22.05 18.14 17.36
N GLN A 8 21.11 17.87 18.26
CA GLN A 8 20.54 16.53 18.43
C GLN A 8 19.35 16.45 17.49
N GLY A 9 19.63 16.24 16.20
CA GLY A 9 18.63 15.72 15.27
C GLY A 9 18.32 14.30 15.74
N GLY A 10 17.31 14.17 16.59
CA GLY A 10 16.82 12.88 17.06
C GLY A 10 16.45 12.04 15.85
N ASP A 11 17.01 10.85 15.77
CA ASP A 11 16.55 9.76 14.92
C ASP A 11 15.14 9.38 15.40
N GLU A 12 14.16 10.20 15.02
CA GLU A 12 12.75 9.95 15.25
C GLU A 12 12.40 8.73 14.40
N ASN A 13 12.39 7.56 15.04
CA ASN A 13 12.04 6.29 14.42
C ASN A 13 10.72 6.45 13.65
N VAL A 14 10.81 6.65 12.34
CA VAL A 14 9.64 6.87 11.49
C VAL A 14 8.80 5.60 11.57
N PRO A 15 7.54 5.69 12.03
CA PRO A 15 6.63 4.56 12.11
C PRO A 15 6.58 3.77 10.80
N PHE A 16 6.64 2.44 10.88
CA PHE A 16 6.62 1.57 9.70
C PHE A 16 5.43 1.83 8.77
N MET A 17 4.26 2.13 9.34
CA MET A 17 3.06 2.44 8.57
C MET A 17 3.20 3.76 7.78
N GLN A 18 3.92 4.75 8.33
CA GLN A 18 4.24 5.98 7.60
C GLN A 18 5.18 5.68 6.43
N GLN A 19 6.26 4.93 6.65
CA GLN A 19 7.17 4.57 5.56
C GLN A 19 6.48 3.77 4.43
N LEU A 20 5.50 2.94 4.78
CA LEU A 20 4.72 2.17 3.82
C LEU A 20 3.78 3.07 2.99
N LEU A 21 3.13 4.03 3.64
CA LEU A 21 2.20 4.99 3.01
C LEU A 21 2.92 6.19 2.37
N ASP A 22 4.18 6.46 2.70
CA ASP A 22 4.97 7.54 2.10
C ASP A 22 5.58 7.12 0.75
N ASN A 23 5.53 5.82 0.41
CA ASN A 23 5.98 5.33 -0.88
C ASN A 23 4.87 5.43 -1.94
N PRO A 24 4.95 6.35 -2.91
CA PRO A 24 3.91 6.54 -3.92
C PRO A 24 3.69 5.32 -4.80
N PHE A 25 4.71 4.47 -5.01
CA PHE A 25 4.54 3.22 -5.77
C PHE A 25 3.75 2.17 -5.00
N ILE A 26 3.90 2.12 -3.68
CA ILE A 26 3.13 1.20 -2.83
C ILE A 26 1.68 1.65 -2.77
N LEU A 27 1.43 2.95 -2.61
CA LEU A 27 0.10 3.54 -2.71
C LEU A 27 -0.54 3.29 -4.08
N LEU A 28 0.21 3.49 -5.18
CA LEU A 28 -0.27 3.24 -6.54
C LEU A 28 -0.58 1.75 -6.74
N PHE A 29 0.32 0.87 -6.30
CA PHE A 29 0.12 -0.57 -6.38
C PHE A 29 -1.11 -0.98 -5.60
N LEU A 30 -1.26 -0.58 -4.34
CA LEU A 30 -2.46 -0.88 -3.55
C LEU A 30 -3.72 -0.29 -4.17
N GLY A 31 -3.64 0.91 -4.75
CA GLY A 31 -4.75 1.60 -5.39
C GLY A 31 -5.25 0.91 -6.66
N VAL A 32 -4.36 0.35 -7.47
CA VAL A 32 -4.72 -0.40 -8.68
C VAL A 32 -4.98 -1.88 -8.37
N ALA A 33 -4.15 -2.51 -7.55
CA ALA A 33 -4.27 -3.92 -7.22
C ALA A 33 -5.55 -4.23 -6.44
N SER A 34 -6.00 -3.35 -5.54
CA SER A 34 -7.25 -3.57 -4.79
C SER A 34 -8.47 -3.77 -5.71
N PRO A 35 -8.85 -2.81 -6.57
CA PRO A 35 -9.97 -3.01 -7.50
C PRO A 35 -9.68 -4.12 -8.50
N THR A 36 -8.45 -4.27 -9.00
CA THR A 36 -8.11 -5.35 -9.95
C THR A 36 -8.35 -6.73 -9.34
N LEU A 37 -7.86 -7.00 -8.13
CA LEU A 37 -8.06 -8.29 -7.47
C LEU A 37 -9.54 -8.51 -7.13
N LEU A 38 -10.24 -7.48 -6.65
CA LEU A 38 -11.68 -7.55 -6.40
C LEU A 38 -12.45 -7.93 -7.67
N TYR A 39 -12.20 -7.24 -8.80
CA TYR A 39 -12.87 -7.54 -10.07
C TYR A 39 -12.50 -8.90 -10.63
N ILE A 40 -11.26 -9.34 -10.49
CA ILE A 40 -10.85 -10.68 -10.90
C ILE A 40 -11.63 -11.73 -10.11
N VAL A 41 -11.62 -11.64 -8.78
CA VAL A 41 -12.32 -12.61 -7.92
C VAL A 41 -13.82 -12.59 -8.22
N TRP A 42 -14.41 -11.40 -8.35
CA TRP A 42 -15.81 -11.25 -8.72
C TRP A 42 -16.10 -11.92 -10.08
N GLY A 43 -15.32 -11.61 -11.11
CA GLY A 43 -15.50 -12.19 -12.45
C GLY A 43 -15.32 -13.70 -12.47
N VAL A 44 -14.40 -14.24 -11.66
CA VAL A 44 -14.24 -15.69 -11.51
C VAL A 44 -15.47 -16.32 -10.88
N ILE A 45 -16.03 -15.72 -9.83
CA ILE A 45 -17.28 -16.18 -9.21
C ILE A 45 -18.42 -16.13 -10.22
N GLU A 46 -18.54 -15.03 -10.98
CA GLU A 46 -19.56 -14.86 -12.01
C GLU A 46 -19.47 -15.96 -13.08
N VAL A 47 -18.28 -16.22 -13.63
CA VAL A 47 -18.06 -17.29 -14.62
C VAL A 47 -18.34 -18.67 -14.04
N ALA A 48 -17.92 -18.95 -12.80
CA ALA A 48 -18.16 -20.23 -12.15
C ALA A 48 -19.65 -20.51 -11.89
N GLN A 49 -20.47 -19.46 -11.79
CA GLN A 49 -21.91 -19.56 -11.57
C GLN A 49 -22.71 -19.65 -12.87
N ILE A 50 -22.10 -19.48 -14.04
CA ILE A 50 -22.79 -19.66 -15.32
C ILE A 50 -23.16 -21.14 -15.48
N PRO A 51 -24.46 -21.47 -15.58
CA PRO A 51 -24.88 -22.84 -15.83
C PRO A 51 -24.44 -23.25 -17.24
N ILE A 52 -23.66 -24.32 -17.33
CA ILE A 52 -23.32 -24.92 -18.61
C ILE A 52 -24.60 -25.56 -19.16
N ALA A 53 -25.15 -24.99 -20.24
CA ALA A 53 -26.29 -25.58 -20.91
C ALA A 53 -25.92 -27.00 -21.37
N GLN A 54 -26.67 -27.99 -20.86
CA GLN A 54 -26.57 -29.39 -21.25
C GLN A 54 -27.20 -29.59 -22.64
#